data_AF-A0A2E6GNI4-F1
#
_entry.id   AF-A0A2E6GNI4-F1
#
_cell.length_a   1.000
_cell.length_b   1.000
_cell.length_c   1.000
_cell.angle_alpha   90.00
_cell.angle_beta   90.00
_cell.angle_gamma   90.00
#
_symmetry.space_group_name_H-M   'P 1'
#
loop_
_entity.id
_entity.type
_entity.pdbx_description
1 polymer ?
#
loop_
_entity_poly.entity_id
_entity_poly.type
_entity_poly.pdbx_seq_one_letter_code
_entity_poly.pdbx_strand_id
1 'polypeptide(L)'
;MANSTKRMMGLLILAGLIAADASFAQRNQILTPKSQQAREYAACMALARSTPKVAHDSALAWRQKGGGEAAIHCIAVSLLGMSQYSQAARMLEELADQPKPGRPKLQAGLYGQAANAWTIAGRPQTAAKLLTKAIKLQPDNQDLLIDRSIAHAGLGKYWEALDDLNAVLDKAPDNADALIFRASAWRKVGTLDLAEQDVIAALALKPNDPDGLLERGLIRKAQGEIAAARKDWLKVLEISVQGPLTDAARRNLESIDVKKQQ
;
A
#
# COMPACT_ATOMS: atom_id res chain seq x y z
N MET A 1 -22.75 0.50 -4.28
CA MET A 1 -21.90 -0.26 -3.33
C MET A 1 -20.52 -0.64 -3.89
N ALA A 2 -20.32 -0.75 -5.22
CA ALA A 2 -19.02 -1.08 -5.83
C ALA A 2 -17.94 0.05 -5.80
N ASN A 3 -18.33 1.31 -5.56
CA ASN A 3 -17.42 2.46 -5.60
C ASN A 3 -16.65 2.72 -4.30
N SER A 4 -17.14 2.23 -3.14
CA SER A 4 -16.45 2.47 -1.85
C SER A 4 -15.34 1.46 -1.57
N THR A 5 -15.45 0.23 -2.09
CA THR A 5 -14.43 -0.82 -1.95
C THR A 5 -13.17 -0.48 -2.73
N LYS A 6 -13.30 0.15 -3.91
CA LYS A 6 -12.17 0.68 -4.70
C LYS A 6 -11.39 1.78 -4.00
N ARG A 7 -12.04 2.59 -3.16
CA ARG A 7 -11.38 3.68 -2.40
C ARG A 7 -10.68 3.19 -1.13
N MET A 8 -11.18 2.13 -0.50
CA MET A 8 -10.62 1.60 0.75
C MET A 8 -9.30 0.85 0.52
N MET A 9 -9.19 0.07 -0.57
CA MET A 9 -7.93 -0.59 -0.95
C MET A 9 -6.87 0.36 -1.53
N GLY A 10 -7.29 1.52 -2.03
CA GLY A 10 -6.38 2.53 -2.59
C GLY A 10 -5.57 3.31 -1.56
N LEU A 11 -5.63 2.99 -0.25
CA LEU A 11 -4.93 3.80 0.77
C LEU A 11 -4.08 3.02 1.78
N LEU A 12 -4.20 1.70 1.86
CA LEU A 12 -3.18 0.85 2.52
C LEU A 12 -1.79 1.09 1.90
N ILE A 13 -1.78 1.44 0.62
CA ILE A 13 -0.59 1.76 -0.15
C ILE A 13 -0.04 3.17 0.18
N LEU A 14 -0.86 4.12 0.62
CA LEU A 14 -0.42 5.51 0.81
C LEU A 14 0.46 5.68 2.06
N ALA A 15 0.21 4.91 3.13
CA ALA A 15 1.05 4.93 4.33
C ALA A 15 2.45 4.32 4.08
N GLY A 16 2.55 3.28 3.23
CA GLY A 16 3.81 2.68 2.80
C GLY A 16 4.56 3.49 1.72
N LEU A 17 3.86 4.20 0.83
CA LEU A 17 4.48 4.99 -0.25
C LEU A 17 5.26 6.22 0.24
N ILE A 18 4.84 6.80 1.37
CA ILE A 18 5.54 7.93 1.98
C ILE A 18 6.78 7.43 2.74
N ALA A 19 6.88 6.14 3.08
CA ALA A 19 8.04 5.50 3.71
C ALA A 19 9.19 5.16 2.73
N ALA A 20 9.23 5.79 1.54
CA ALA A 20 10.49 5.92 0.79
C ALA A 20 11.41 6.90 1.54
N ASP A 21 11.94 6.46 2.68
CA ASP A 21 12.96 7.17 3.42
C ASP A 21 14.24 7.26 2.57
N ALA A 22 15.18 8.13 2.96
CA ALA A 22 16.53 8.19 2.38
C ALA A 22 17.21 6.79 2.25
N SER A 23 16.72 5.82 3.02
CA SER A 23 17.06 4.41 2.96
C SER A 23 16.68 3.68 1.66
N PHE A 24 15.79 4.18 0.79
CA PHE A 24 15.51 3.54 -0.52
C PHE A 24 16.72 3.62 -1.47
N ALA A 25 17.35 4.80 -1.58
CA ALA A 25 18.56 4.96 -2.40
C ALA A 25 19.77 4.23 -1.81
N GLN A 26 19.88 4.21 -0.48
CA GLN A 26 20.98 3.53 0.20
C GLN A 26 20.83 2.00 0.17
N ARG A 27 19.62 1.46 0.35
CA ARG A 27 19.32 0.01 0.27
C ARG A 27 19.42 -0.55 -1.14
N ASN A 28 19.23 0.28 -2.16
CA ASN A 28 19.22 -0.13 -3.56
C ASN A 28 20.39 0.42 -4.39
N GLN A 29 21.43 0.93 -3.72
CA GLN A 29 22.67 1.42 -4.33
C GLN A 29 22.45 2.40 -5.50
N ILE A 30 21.45 3.27 -5.38
CA ILE A 30 21.16 4.28 -6.41
C ILE A 30 22.32 5.28 -6.49
N LEU A 31 22.96 5.56 -5.35
CA LEU A 31 24.02 6.56 -5.20
C LEU A 31 25.13 6.06 -4.28
N THR A 32 26.36 6.52 -4.51
CA THR A 32 27.47 6.27 -3.59
C THR A 32 27.30 7.08 -2.30
N PRO A 33 27.50 6.48 -1.11
CA PRO A 33 27.44 7.20 0.16
C PRO A 33 28.38 8.42 0.16
N LYS A 34 27.93 9.55 0.70
CA LYS A 34 28.66 10.84 0.78
C LYS A 34 28.85 11.62 -0.52
N SER A 35 28.34 11.15 -1.66
CA SER A 35 28.34 11.94 -2.90
C SER A 35 27.42 13.17 -2.80
N GLN A 36 27.70 14.20 -3.61
CA GLN A 36 26.80 15.34 -3.75
C GLN A 36 25.39 14.90 -4.18
N GLN A 37 25.33 13.96 -5.12
CA GLN A 37 24.07 13.37 -5.59
C GLN A 37 23.29 12.71 -4.45
N ALA A 38 23.96 11.99 -3.53
CA ALA A 38 23.30 11.37 -2.38
C ALA A 38 22.70 12.41 -1.42
N ARG A 39 23.37 13.56 -1.23
CA ARG A 39 22.84 14.67 -0.44
C ARG A 39 21.63 15.33 -1.11
N GLU A 40 21.72 15.57 -2.42
CA GLU A 40 20.62 16.14 -3.22
C GLU A 40 19.39 15.22 -3.20
N TYR A 41 19.58 13.92 -3.37
CA TYR A 41 18.51 12.94 -3.26
C TYR A 41 17.86 12.94 -1.88
N ALA A 42 18.64 12.88 -0.80
CA ALA A 42 18.12 12.86 0.56
C ALA A 42 17.31 14.13 0.89
N ALA A 43 17.81 15.30 0.49
CA ALA A 43 17.09 16.56 0.64
C ALA A 43 15.77 16.55 -0.15
N CYS A 44 15.80 16.04 -1.38
CA CYS A 44 14.63 15.95 -2.23
C CYS A 44 13.54 15.02 -1.64
N MET A 45 13.94 13.84 -1.15
CA MET A 45 13.01 12.90 -0.50
C MET A 45 12.42 13.45 0.80
N ALA A 46 13.18 14.24 1.57
CA ALA A 46 12.67 14.92 2.76
C ALA A 46 11.60 15.96 2.40
N LEU A 47 11.84 16.75 1.34
CA LEU A 47 10.86 17.72 0.84
C LEU A 47 9.63 17.04 0.23
N ALA A 48 9.80 15.89 -0.45
CA ALA A 48 8.70 15.21 -1.13
C ALA A 48 7.58 14.78 -0.18
N ARG A 49 7.88 14.65 1.12
CA ARG A 49 6.92 14.31 2.18
C ARG A 49 6.20 15.51 2.77
N SER A 50 6.89 16.64 2.92
CA SER A 50 6.39 17.82 3.63
C SER A 50 5.87 18.90 2.68
N THR A 51 6.59 19.13 1.59
CA THR A 51 6.31 20.13 0.56
C THR A 51 6.51 19.54 -0.84
N PRO A 52 5.63 18.61 -1.27
CA PRO A 52 5.81 17.84 -2.50
C PRO A 52 6.04 18.71 -3.74
N LYS A 53 5.40 19.88 -3.82
CA LYS A 53 5.62 20.82 -4.93
C LYS A 53 7.04 21.40 -4.97
N VAL A 54 7.60 21.78 -3.82
CA VAL A 54 8.97 22.31 -3.73
C VAL A 54 9.98 21.23 -4.09
N ALA A 55 9.75 20.00 -3.62
CA ALA A 55 10.57 18.84 -3.98
C ALA A 55 10.54 18.60 -5.50
N HIS A 56 9.36 18.62 -6.10
CA HIS A 56 9.18 18.44 -7.53
C HIS A 56 9.96 19.48 -8.36
N ASP A 57 9.79 20.76 -8.03
CA ASP A 57 10.44 21.85 -8.77
C ASP A 57 11.97 21.79 -8.61
N SER A 58 12.46 21.45 -7.41
CA SER A 58 13.89 21.22 -7.14
C SER A 58 14.44 20.02 -7.91
N ALA A 59 13.69 18.92 -7.97
CA ALA A 59 14.07 17.70 -8.66
C ALA A 59 14.13 17.90 -10.18
N LEU A 60 13.24 18.73 -10.75
CA LEU A 60 13.31 19.13 -12.16
C LEU A 60 14.59 19.91 -12.46
N ALA A 61 14.94 20.88 -11.63
CA ALA A 61 16.20 21.63 -11.78
C ALA A 61 17.42 20.72 -11.63
N TRP A 62 17.37 19.77 -10.69
CA TRP A 62 18.43 18.78 -10.48
C TRP A 62 18.58 17.84 -11.69
N ARG A 63 17.47 17.38 -12.27
CA ARG A 63 17.48 16.56 -13.50
C ARG A 63 18.17 17.28 -14.65
N GLN A 64 17.90 18.57 -14.85
CA GLN A 64 18.55 19.39 -15.89
C GLN A 64 20.07 19.51 -15.69
N LYS A 65 20.53 19.43 -14.44
CA LYS A 65 21.97 19.47 -14.09
C LYS A 65 22.64 18.08 -14.05
N GLY A 66 21.97 17.04 -14.58
CA GLY A 66 22.53 15.69 -14.65
C GLY A 66 22.23 14.78 -13.44
N GLY A 67 21.18 15.07 -12.66
CA GLY A 67 20.79 14.26 -11.49
C GLY A 67 20.31 12.82 -11.77
N GLY A 68 20.21 12.43 -13.05
CA GLY A 68 20.00 11.05 -13.47
C GLY A 68 18.75 10.36 -12.90
N GLU A 69 18.86 9.06 -12.65
CA GLU A 69 17.78 8.21 -12.13
C GLU A 69 17.23 8.71 -10.78
N ALA A 70 18.10 9.25 -9.93
CA ALA A 70 17.73 9.72 -8.60
C ALA A 70 16.86 10.98 -8.64
N ALA A 71 17.14 11.90 -9.58
CA ALA A 71 16.27 13.04 -9.84
C ALA A 71 14.91 12.62 -10.39
N ILE A 72 14.88 11.71 -11.36
CA ILE A 72 13.62 11.18 -11.94
C ILE A 72 12.78 10.52 -10.85
N HIS A 73 13.40 9.69 -10.01
CA HIS A 73 12.72 9.04 -8.90
C HIS A 73 12.13 10.07 -7.92
N CYS A 74 12.89 11.11 -7.54
CA CYS A 74 12.34 12.14 -6.66
C CYS A 74 11.17 12.93 -7.29
N ILE A 75 11.23 13.25 -8.60
CA ILE A 75 10.09 13.86 -9.31
C ILE A 75 8.85 12.95 -9.17
N ALA A 76 9.01 11.63 -9.30
CA ALA A 76 7.90 10.70 -9.23
C ALA A 76 7.29 10.64 -7.83
N VAL A 77 8.13 10.56 -6.81
CA VAL A 77 7.67 10.57 -5.40
C VAL A 77 6.98 11.89 -5.07
N SER A 78 7.50 13.01 -5.57
CA SER A 78 6.86 14.33 -5.40
C SER A 78 5.49 14.38 -6.06
N LEU A 79 5.33 13.77 -7.25
CA LEU A 79 4.03 13.64 -7.91
C LEU A 79 3.04 12.80 -7.08
N LEU A 80 3.50 11.75 -6.38
CA LEU A 80 2.65 10.99 -5.44
C LEU A 80 2.15 11.87 -4.30
N GLY A 81 3.04 12.68 -3.70
CA GLY A 81 2.68 13.63 -2.65
C GLY A 81 1.67 14.70 -3.13
N MET A 82 1.68 15.03 -4.42
CA MET A 82 0.68 15.90 -5.07
C MET A 82 -0.56 15.15 -5.58
N SER A 83 -0.73 13.88 -5.23
CA SER A 83 -1.84 13.01 -5.68
C SER A 83 -1.94 12.81 -7.21
N GLN A 84 -0.85 13.07 -7.94
CA GLN A 84 -0.77 12.88 -9.40
C GLN A 84 -0.38 11.43 -9.73
N TYR A 85 -1.14 10.47 -9.21
CA TYR A 85 -0.76 9.05 -9.18
C TYR A 85 -0.48 8.46 -10.56
N SER A 86 -1.31 8.76 -11.56
CA SER A 86 -1.10 8.25 -12.94
C SER A 86 0.14 8.84 -13.63
N GLN A 87 0.57 10.04 -13.25
CA GLN A 87 1.80 10.63 -13.79
C GLN A 87 3.03 10.03 -13.09
N ALA A 88 2.98 9.94 -11.76
CA ALA A 88 4.01 9.27 -10.96
C ALA A 88 4.23 7.83 -11.41
N ALA A 89 3.15 7.06 -11.58
CA ALA A 89 3.19 5.65 -11.98
C ALA A 89 3.89 5.45 -13.32
N ARG A 90 3.51 6.24 -14.34
CA ARG A 90 4.14 6.17 -15.67
C ARG A 90 5.63 6.44 -15.63
N MET A 91 6.04 7.44 -14.85
CA MET A 91 7.45 7.81 -14.77
C MET A 91 8.28 6.77 -13.99
N LEU A 92 7.71 6.15 -12.96
CA LEU A 92 8.35 5.04 -12.24
C LEU A 92 8.45 3.79 -13.11
N GLU A 93 7.41 3.50 -13.88
CA GLU A 93 7.37 2.39 -14.85
C GLU A 93 8.44 2.57 -15.93
N GLU A 94 8.53 3.75 -16.54
CA GLU A 94 9.57 4.09 -17.52
C GLU A 94 10.98 3.97 -16.92
N LEU A 95 11.16 4.46 -15.69
CA LEU A 95 12.44 4.32 -14.98
C LEU A 95 12.80 2.86 -14.68
N ALA A 96 11.81 2.01 -14.40
CA ALA A 96 11.98 0.59 -14.15
C ALA A 96 12.24 -0.23 -15.43
N ASP A 97 11.62 0.15 -16.56
CA ASP A 97 11.78 -0.54 -17.84
C ASP A 97 13.18 -0.32 -18.46
N GLN A 98 13.88 0.75 -18.09
CA GLN A 98 15.27 0.96 -18.48
C GLN A 98 16.20 -0.14 -17.90
N PRO A 99 17.17 -0.68 -18.66
CA PRO A 99 18.09 -1.71 -18.17
C PRO A 99 18.77 -1.36 -16.85
N LYS A 100 18.69 -2.27 -15.88
CA LYS A 100 19.33 -2.15 -14.55
C LYS A 100 20.36 -3.28 -14.35
N PRO A 101 21.44 -3.34 -15.14
CA PRO A 101 22.43 -4.42 -15.03
C PRO A 101 22.99 -4.48 -13.60
N GLY A 102 22.98 -5.68 -13.02
CA GLY A 102 23.44 -5.92 -11.65
C GLY A 102 22.57 -5.30 -10.54
N ARG A 103 21.41 -4.71 -10.85
CA ARG A 103 20.53 -4.05 -9.86
C ARG A 103 19.06 -4.55 -9.92
N PRO A 104 18.80 -5.89 -9.92
CA PRO A 104 17.44 -6.42 -10.01
C PRO A 104 16.53 -5.99 -8.85
N LYS A 105 17.11 -5.83 -7.64
CA LYS A 105 16.38 -5.35 -6.46
C LYS A 105 15.85 -3.91 -6.63
N LEU A 106 16.66 -3.03 -7.21
CA LEU A 106 16.24 -1.67 -7.54
C LEU A 106 15.10 -1.70 -8.57
N GLN A 107 15.28 -2.49 -9.63
CA GLN A 107 14.30 -2.60 -10.70
C GLN A 107 12.95 -3.13 -10.18
N ALA A 108 12.98 -4.17 -9.34
CA ALA A 108 11.79 -4.69 -8.66
C ALA A 108 11.13 -3.62 -7.77
N GLY A 109 11.91 -2.87 -6.99
CA GLY A 109 11.41 -1.79 -6.14
C GLY A 109 10.74 -0.65 -6.94
N LEU A 110 11.27 -0.29 -8.10
CA LEU A 110 10.66 0.71 -8.98
C LEU A 110 9.35 0.21 -9.58
N TYR A 111 9.29 -1.06 -10.03
CA TYR A 111 8.03 -1.66 -10.46
C TYR A 111 7.00 -1.74 -9.32
N GLY A 112 7.42 -2.07 -8.10
CA GLY A 112 6.54 -2.06 -6.92
C GLY A 112 5.96 -0.67 -6.65
N GLN A 113 6.78 0.37 -6.64
CA GLN A 113 6.30 1.75 -6.46
C GLN A 113 5.36 2.19 -7.60
N ALA A 114 5.68 1.84 -8.85
CA ALA A 114 4.82 2.13 -10.00
C ALA A 114 3.46 1.41 -9.87
N ALA A 115 3.47 0.14 -9.47
CA ALA A 115 2.27 -0.65 -9.26
C ALA A 115 1.40 -0.06 -8.15
N ASN A 116 2.02 0.32 -7.03
CA ASN A 116 1.37 0.97 -5.92
C ASN A 116 0.68 2.27 -6.35
N ALA A 117 1.38 3.12 -7.11
CA ALA A 117 0.79 4.31 -7.71
C ALA A 117 -0.39 3.98 -8.66
N TRP A 118 -0.30 2.93 -9.47
CA TRP A 118 -1.38 2.47 -10.34
C TRP A 118 -2.58 1.93 -9.58
N THR A 119 -2.38 1.23 -8.45
CA THR A 119 -3.48 0.76 -7.60
C THR A 119 -4.26 1.94 -7.03
N ILE A 120 -3.57 2.96 -6.51
CA ILE A 120 -4.22 4.19 -6.00
C ILE A 120 -4.94 4.94 -7.13
N ALA A 121 -4.36 4.95 -8.34
CA ALA A 121 -5.01 5.51 -9.52
C ALA A 121 -6.21 4.69 -10.04
N GLY A 122 -6.61 3.60 -9.35
CA GLY A 122 -7.75 2.77 -9.74
C GLY A 122 -7.47 1.87 -10.95
N ARG A 123 -6.21 1.51 -11.19
CA ARG A 123 -5.74 0.66 -12.30
C ARG A 123 -5.11 -0.65 -11.79
N PRO A 124 -5.84 -1.47 -11.01
CA PRO A 124 -5.28 -2.66 -10.38
C PRO A 124 -4.80 -3.73 -11.39
N GLN A 125 -5.38 -3.80 -12.60
CA GLN A 125 -4.89 -4.69 -13.65
C GLN A 125 -3.47 -4.31 -14.12
N THR A 126 -3.17 -3.01 -14.20
CA THR A 126 -1.82 -2.54 -14.54
C THR A 126 -0.87 -2.83 -13.38
N ALA A 127 -1.29 -2.55 -12.15
CA ALA A 127 -0.50 -2.84 -10.95
C ALA A 127 -0.10 -4.32 -10.84
N ALA A 128 -1.05 -5.25 -11.00
CA ALA A 128 -0.78 -6.68 -10.92
C ALA A 128 0.24 -7.17 -11.97
N LYS A 129 0.22 -6.58 -13.18
CA LYS A 129 1.21 -6.88 -14.23
C LYS A 129 2.61 -6.42 -13.83
N LEU A 130 2.75 -5.21 -13.30
CA LEU A 130 4.03 -4.69 -12.84
C LEU A 130 4.57 -5.45 -11.63
N LEU A 131 3.71 -5.82 -10.69
CA LEU A 131 4.10 -6.65 -9.54
C LEU A 131 4.54 -8.04 -9.97
N THR A 132 3.91 -8.61 -11.00
CA THR A 132 4.38 -9.86 -11.60
C THR A 132 5.78 -9.72 -12.22
N LYS A 133 6.10 -8.58 -12.86
CA LYS A 133 7.48 -8.29 -13.30
C LYS A 133 8.43 -8.18 -12.10
N ALA A 134 8.02 -7.47 -11.04
CA ALA A 134 8.81 -7.24 -9.84
C ALA A 134 9.13 -8.54 -9.08
N ILE A 135 8.13 -9.43 -8.91
CA ILE A 135 8.27 -10.72 -8.23
C ILE A 135 9.20 -11.66 -9.01
N LYS A 136 9.20 -11.63 -10.35
CA LYS A 136 10.18 -12.39 -11.14
C LYS A 136 11.63 -11.98 -10.83
N LEU A 137 11.85 -10.71 -10.47
CA LEU A 137 13.16 -10.20 -10.11
C LEU A 137 13.51 -10.45 -8.64
N GLN A 138 12.50 -10.51 -7.76
CA GLN A 138 12.63 -10.70 -6.31
C GLN A 138 11.49 -11.62 -5.81
N PRO A 139 11.59 -12.95 -6.00
CA PRO A 139 10.49 -13.89 -5.74
C PRO A 139 10.14 -14.05 -4.26
N ASP A 140 11.08 -13.75 -3.36
CA ASP A 140 10.91 -13.88 -1.91
C ASP A 140 10.51 -12.57 -1.23
N ASN A 141 10.27 -11.50 -1.99
CA ASN A 141 9.91 -10.21 -1.42
C ASN A 141 8.42 -10.21 -1.03
N GLN A 142 8.18 -10.29 0.28
CA GLN A 142 6.84 -10.34 0.86
C GLN A 142 6.01 -9.10 0.55
N ASP A 143 6.62 -7.91 0.54
CA ASP A 143 5.91 -6.66 0.23
C ASP A 143 5.32 -6.70 -1.19
N LEU A 144 6.05 -7.25 -2.16
CA LEU A 144 5.56 -7.37 -3.54
C LEU A 144 4.40 -8.36 -3.67
N LEU A 145 4.42 -9.44 -2.88
CA LEU A 145 3.31 -10.41 -2.82
C LEU A 145 2.08 -9.78 -2.16
N ILE A 146 2.25 -9.07 -1.04
CA ILE A 146 1.17 -8.32 -0.39
C ILE A 146 0.59 -7.29 -1.36
N ASP A 147 1.42 -6.45 -1.99
CA ASP A 147 0.97 -5.45 -2.96
C ASP A 147 0.19 -6.10 -4.13
N ARG A 148 0.62 -7.29 -4.59
CA ARG A 148 -0.07 -8.00 -5.68
C ARG A 148 -1.41 -8.58 -5.22
N SER A 149 -1.48 -9.08 -3.98
CA SER A 149 -2.73 -9.51 -3.37
C SER A 149 -3.75 -8.36 -3.30
N ILE A 150 -3.30 -7.14 -3.00
CA ILE A 150 -4.15 -5.93 -3.01
C ILE A 150 -4.59 -5.64 -4.44
N ALA A 151 -3.70 -5.69 -5.42
CA ALA A 151 -4.10 -5.51 -6.83
C ALA A 151 -5.13 -6.57 -7.27
N HIS A 152 -4.95 -7.84 -6.89
CA HIS A 152 -5.88 -8.93 -7.18
C HIS A 152 -7.24 -8.74 -6.50
N ALA A 153 -7.28 -8.43 -5.21
CA ALA A 153 -8.55 -8.15 -4.53
C ALA A 153 -9.25 -6.90 -5.12
N GLY A 154 -8.50 -5.92 -5.65
CA GLY A 154 -9.05 -4.76 -6.38
C GLY A 154 -9.72 -5.12 -7.71
N LEU A 155 -9.38 -6.29 -8.26
CA LEU A 155 -10.01 -6.92 -9.42
C LEU A 155 -11.12 -7.91 -9.04
N GLY A 156 -11.39 -8.12 -7.75
CA GLY A 156 -12.29 -9.18 -7.26
C GLY A 156 -11.70 -10.59 -7.35
N LYS A 157 -10.40 -10.71 -7.60
CA LYS A 157 -9.64 -11.96 -7.73
C LYS A 157 -9.16 -12.44 -6.37
N TYR A 158 -10.10 -12.78 -5.49
CA TYR A 158 -9.77 -13.06 -4.09
C TYR A 158 -8.99 -14.36 -3.90
N TRP A 159 -9.19 -15.38 -4.75
CA TRP A 159 -8.40 -16.61 -4.70
C TRP A 159 -6.93 -16.36 -5.07
N GLU A 160 -6.66 -15.61 -6.13
CA GLU A 160 -5.28 -15.22 -6.45
C GLU A 160 -4.63 -14.34 -5.36
N ALA A 161 -5.43 -13.51 -4.68
CA ALA A 161 -4.94 -12.75 -3.54
C ALA A 161 -4.58 -13.67 -2.35
N LEU A 162 -5.39 -14.69 -2.07
CA LEU A 162 -5.13 -15.68 -1.02
C LEU A 162 -3.85 -16.48 -1.31
N ASP A 163 -3.60 -16.86 -2.56
CA ASP A 163 -2.37 -17.56 -2.96
C ASP A 163 -1.12 -16.74 -2.63
N ASP A 164 -1.13 -15.44 -2.96
CA ASP A 164 -0.03 -14.52 -2.64
C ASP A 164 0.18 -14.37 -1.13
N LEU A 165 -0.91 -14.27 -0.37
CA LEU A 165 -0.86 -14.08 1.08
C LEU A 165 -0.44 -15.35 1.83
N ASN A 166 -0.83 -16.52 1.33
CA ASN A 166 -0.35 -17.80 1.84
C ASN A 166 1.16 -17.93 1.64
N ALA A 167 1.68 -17.57 0.45
CA ALA A 167 3.11 -17.60 0.20
C ALA A 167 3.92 -16.68 1.14
N VAL A 168 3.33 -15.56 1.59
CA VAL A 168 3.93 -14.70 2.61
C VAL A 168 3.92 -15.39 3.98
N LEU A 169 2.76 -15.90 4.40
CA LEU A 169 2.54 -16.47 5.73
C LEU A 169 3.22 -17.83 5.94
N ASP A 170 3.49 -18.57 4.87
CA ASP A 170 4.32 -19.79 4.89
C ASP A 170 5.77 -19.48 5.35
N LYS A 171 6.25 -18.25 5.11
CA LYS A 171 7.60 -17.81 5.46
C LYS A 171 7.64 -16.90 6.69
N ALA A 172 6.62 -16.07 6.89
CA ALA A 172 6.46 -15.18 8.03
C ALA A 172 5.04 -15.31 8.59
N PRO A 173 4.77 -16.35 9.41
CA PRO A 173 3.44 -16.64 9.93
C PRO A 173 2.90 -15.55 10.87
N ASP A 174 3.78 -14.67 11.37
CA ASP A 174 3.48 -13.53 12.23
C ASP A 174 3.44 -12.20 11.48
N ASN A 175 3.34 -12.22 10.15
CA ASN A 175 3.14 -11.00 9.37
C ASN A 175 1.70 -10.48 9.55
N ALA A 176 1.52 -9.53 10.47
CA ALA A 176 0.21 -8.97 10.82
C ALA A 176 -0.53 -8.37 9.61
N ASP A 177 0.18 -7.72 8.68
CA ASP A 177 -0.45 -7.06 7.54
C ASP A 177 -0.98 -8.13 6.57
N ALA A 178 -0.20 -9.18 6.29
CA ALA A 178 -0.64 -10.31 5.48
C ALA A 178 -1.83 -11.04 6.11
N LEU A 179 -1.85 -11.22 7.44
CA LEU A 179 -3.01 -11.78 8.15
C LEU A 179 -4.27 -10.90 7.96
N ILE A 180 -4.16 -9.58 8.10
CA ILE A 180 -5.30 -8.66 7.89
C ILE A 180 -5.82 -8.73 6.45
N PHE A 181 -4.92 -8.71 5.46
CA PHE A 181 -5.31 -8.83 4.05
C PHE A 181 -5.96 -10.18 3.75
N ARG A 182 -5.45 -11.26 4.34
CA ARG A 182 -5.99 -12.61 4.14
C ARG A 182 -7.35 -12.76 4.78
N ALA A 183 -7.54 -12.19 5.98
CA ALA A 183 -8.85 -12.08 6.62
C ALA A 183 -9.86 -11.36 5.72
N SER A 184 -9.45 -10.24 5.11
CA SER A 184 -10.31 -9.50 4.18
C SER A 184 -10.69 -10.32 2.95
N ALA A 185 -9.75 -11.06 2.38
CA ALA A 185 -9.99 -11.94 1.24
C ALA A 185 -10.92 -13.11 1.62
N TRP A 186 -10.70 -13.76 2.77
CA TRP A 186 -11.59 -14.81 3.30
C TRP A 186 -13.02 -14.32 3.52
N ARG A 187 -13.20 -13.13 4.13
CA ARG A 187 -14.52 -12.53 4.27
C ARG A 187 -15.18 -12.29 2.92
N LYS A 188 -14.42 -11.90 1.90
CA LYS A 188 -14.96 -11.63 0.56
C LYS A 188 -15.40 -12.89 -0.19
N VAL A 189 -14.79 -14.04 0.08
CA VAL A 189 -15.24 -15.34 -0.44
C VAL A 189 -16.25 -16.04 0.47
N GLY A 190 -16.61 -15.44 1.60
CA GLY A 190 -17.68 -15.91 2.49
C GLY A 190 -17.21 -16.85 3.61
N THR A 191 -15.91 -17.09 3.76
CA THR A 191 -15.36 -17.98 4.79
C THR A 191 -15.05 -17.19 6.06
N LEU A 192 -16.09 -16.86 6.82
CA LEU A 192 -15.98 -15.96 7.98
C LEU A 192 -15.13 -16.54 9.12
N ASP A 193 -15.13 -17.85 9.32
CA ASP A 193 -14.35 -18.49 10.39
C ASP A 193 -12.84 -18.33 10.19
N LEU A 194 -12.36 -18.53 8.96
CA LEU A 194 -10.95 -18.29 8.61
C LEU A 194 -10.60 -16.81 8.68
N ALA A 195 -11.53 -15.94 8.26
CA ALA A 195 -11.33 -14.50 8.36
C ALA A 195 -11.17 -14.05 9.81
N GLU A 196 -12.00 -14.58 10.71
CA GLU A 196 -11.93 -14.27 12.14
C GLU A 196 -10.64 -14.78 12.78
N GLN A 197 -10.20 -16.00 12.46
CA GLN A 197 -8.93 -16.53 12.95
C GLN A 197 -7.74 -15.63 12.58
N ASP A 198 -7.66 -15.24 11.31
CA ASP A 198 -6.58 -14.38 10.80
C ASP A 198 -6.60 -12.99 11.45
N VAL A 199 -7.77 -12.36 11.57
CA VAL A 199 -7.85 -11.00 12.15
C VAL A 199 -7.58 -11.00 13.67
N ILE A 200 -7.95 -12.08 14.37
CA ILE A 200 -7.60 -12.25 15.78
C ILE A 200 -6.09 -12.41 15.94
N ALA A 201 -5.46 -13.24 15.11
CA ALA A 201 -4.00 -13.42 15.13
C ALA A 201 -3.28 -12.09 14.84
N ALA A 202 -3.73 -11.33 13.83
CA ALA A 202 -3.17 -10.02 13.53
C ALA A 202 -3.29 -9.03 14.70
N LEU A 203 -4.47 -8.97 15.34
CA LEU A 203 -4.70 -8.08 16.47
C LEU A 203 -4.02 -8.57 17.77
N ALA A 204 -3.67 -9.85 17.88
CA ALA A 204 -2.81 -10.31 18.97
C ALA A 204 -1.39 -9.74 18.83
N LEU A 205 -0.89 -9.61 17.60
CA LEU A 205 0.42 -9.02 17.29
C LEU A 205 0.41 -7.49 17.39
N LYS A 206 -0.67 -6.85 16.90
CA LYS A 206 -0.85 -5.39 16.91
C LYS A 206 -2.26 -5.02 17.45
N PRO A 207 -2.46 -4.96 18.78
CA PRO A 207 -3.80 -4.81 19.38
C PRO A 207 -4.58 -3.54 19.02
N ASN A 208 -3.88 -2.48 18.63
CA ASN A 208 -4.47 -1.21 18.25
C ASN A 208 -4.27 -0.89 16.76
N ASP A 209 -4.06 -1.92 15.93
CA ASP A 209 -3.97 -1.73 14.48
C ASP A 209 -5.35 -1.31 13.91
N PRO A 210 -5.50 -0.09 13.36
CA PRO A 210 -6.79 0.39 12.88
C PRO A 210 -7.35 -0.43 11.72
N ASP A 211 -6.50 -0.99 10.85
CA ASP A 211 -6.92 -1.82 9.72
C ASP A 211 -7.45 -3.17 10.22
N GLY A 212 -6.74 -3.80 11.17
CA GLY A 212 -7.20 -5.02 11.83
C GLY A 212 -8.53 -4.83 12.58
N LEU A 213 -8.68 -3.72 13.31
CA LEU A 213 -9.92 -3.40 14.02
C LEU A 213 -11.08 -3.14 13.05
N LEU A 214 -10.84 -2.40 11.97
CA LEU A 214 -11.84 -2.14 10.93
C LEU A 214 -12.30 -3.45 10.29
N GLU A 215 -11.36 -4.32 9.93
CA GLU A 215 -11.62 -5.61 9.30
C GLU A 215 -12.37 -6.56 10.25
N ARG A 216 -11.97 -6.66 11.53
CA ARG A 216 -12.70 -7.45 12.53
C ARG A 216 -14.13 -6.95 12.70
N GLY A 217 -14.34 -5.64 12.72
CA GLY A 217 -15.70 -5.08 12.76
C GLY A 217 -16.52 -5.46 11.53
N LEU A 218 -15.92 -5.51 10.33
CA LEU A 218 -16.59 -5.98 9.12
C LEU A 218 -16.95 -7.47 9.16
N ILE A 219 -16.05 -8.31 9.70
CA ILE A 219 -16.28 -9.76 9.89
C ILE A 219 -17.42 -9.99 10.89
N ARG A 220 -17.35 -9.36 12.06
CA ARG A 220 -18.39 -9.43 13.11
C ARG A 220 -19.75 -8.96 12.62
N LYS A 221 -19.78 -7.88 11.83
CA LYS A 221 -21.02 -7.42 11.19
C LYS A 221 -21.61 -8.50 10.27
N ALA A 222 -20.76 -9.18 9.49
CA ALA A 222 -21.20 -10.26 8.59
C ALA A 222 -21.69 -11.50 9.36
N GLN A 223 -21.14 -11.76 10.55
CA GLN A 223 -21.60 -12.80 11.47
C GLN A 223 -22.88 -12.41 12.26
N GLY A 224 -23.33 -11.16 12.17
CA GLY A 224 -24.50 -10.66 12.91
C GLY A 224 -24.18 -10.07 14.29
N GLU A 225 -22.91 -10.01 14.68
CA GLU A 225 -22.44 -9.47 15.95
C GLU A 225 -22.35 -7.93 15.95
N ILE A 226 -23.49 -7.28 15.71
CA ILE A 226 -23.55 -5.82 15.47
C ILE A 226 -22.97 -4.98 16.62
N ALA A 227 -23.19 -5.41 17.88
CA ALA A 227 -22.67 -4.71 19.05
C ALA A 227 -21.13 -4.77 19.12
N ALA A 228 -20.55 -5.94 18.84
CA ALA A 228 -19.09 -6.13 18.83
C ALA A 228 -18.45 -5.37 17.64
N ALA A 229 -19.08 -5.41 16.46
CA ALA A 229 -18.65 -4.63 15.30
C ALA A 229 -18.62 -3.12 15.60
N ARG A 230 -19.66 -2.58 16.25
CA ARG A 230 -19.69 -1.18 16.69
C ARG A 230 -18.50 -0.84 17.58
N LYS A 231 -18.21 -1.69 18.57
CA LYS A 231 -17.09 -1.46 19.50
C LYS A 231 -15.76 -1.33 18.76
N ASP A 232 -15.53 -2.18 17.77
CA ASP A 232 -14.30 -2.13 16.96
C ASP A 232 -14.20 -0.85 16.13
N TRP A 233 -15.28 -0.43 15.47
CA TRP A 233 -15.26 0.82 14.69
C TRP A 233 -15.16 2.07 15.55
N LEU A 234 -15.77 2.09 16.74
CA LEU A 234 -15.54 3.18 17.70
C LEU A 234 -14.07 3.24 18.13
N LYS A 235 -13.43 2.08 18.32
CA LYS A 235 -12.00 2.04 18.65
C LYS A 235 -11.13 2.60 17.52
N VAL A 236 -11.48 2.35 16.26
CA VAL A 236 -10.81 2.99 15.10
C VAL A 236 -10.92 4.52 15.18
N LEU A 237 -12.08 5.06 15.55
CA LEU A 237 -12.29 6.50 15.69
C LEU A 237 -11.54 7.11 16.89
N GLU A 238 -11.28 6.34 17.94
CA GLU A 238 -10.42 6.77 19.06
C GLU A 238 -8.94 6.87 18.66
N ILE A 239 -8.48 5.94 17.80
CA ILE A 239 -7.07 5.88 17.38
C ILE A 239 -6.78 6.90 16.26
N SER A 240 -7.71 7.07 15.32
CA SER A 240 -7.57 7.97 14.19
C SER A 240 -8.80 8.84 14.00
N VAL A 241 -8.61 10.15 14.06
CA VAL A 241 -9.68 11.14 13.95
C VAL A 241 -9.96 11.61 12.51
N GLN A 242 -9.09 11.26 11.55
CA GLN A 242 -9.26 11.66 10.15
C GLN A 242 -8.66 10.65 9.18
N GLY A 243 -9.16 10.68 7.94
CA GLY A 243 -8.66 9.86 6.84
C GLY A 243 -9.54 8.66 6.52
N PRO A 244 -9.16 7.85 5.54
CA PRO A 244 -10.07 6.89 4.91
C PRO A 244 -10.53 5.75 5.81
N LEU A 245 -9.71 5.33 6.79
CA LEU A 245 -10.10 4.36 7.80
C LEU A 245 -11.15 4.92 8.75
N THR A 246 -10.95 6.15 9.24
CA THR A 246 -11.93 6.90 10.03
C THR A 246 -13.24 7.05 9.26
N ASP A 247 -13.16 7.45 7.98
CA ASP A 247 -14.34 7.58 7.13
C ASP A 247 -15.05 6.24 6.89
N ALA A 248 -14.30 5.14 6.78
CA ALA A 248 -14.86 3.80 6.65
C ALA A 248 -15.57 3.34 7.93
N ALA A 249 -14.94 3.55 9.09
CA ALA A 249 -15.54 3.26 10.39
C ALA A 249 -16.84 4.06 10.59
N ARG A 250 -16.83 5.37 10.29
CA ARG A 250 -18.02 6.23 10.37
C ARG A 250 -19.17 5.73 9.48
N ARG A 251 -18.89 5.46 8.20
CA ARG A 251 -19.89 4.91 7.27
C ARG A 251 -20.47 3.58 7.74
N ASN A 252 -19.64 2.71 8.32
CA ASN A 252 -20.11 1.43 8.83
C ASN A 252 -21.02 1.60 10.05
N LEU A 253 -20.68 2.51 10.97
CA LEU A 253 -21.53 2.88 12.11
C LEU A 253 -22.88 3.45 11.64
N GLU A 254 -22.88 4.40 10.72
CA GLU A 254 -24.10 4.95 10.12
C GLU A 254 -24.98 3.85 9.51
N SER A 255 -24.37 2.88 8.80
CA SER A 255 -25.11 1.81 8.15
C SER A 255 -25.85 0.86 9.10
N ILE A 256 -25.38 0.73 10.35
CA ILE A 256 -26.03 -0.11 11.37
C ILE A 256 -27.04 0.66 12.22
N ASP A 257 -26.91 1.99 12.30
CA ASP A 257 -27.86 2.85 13.03
C ASP A 257 -29.12 3.14 12.22
N VAL A 258 -29.00 3.40 10.91
CA VAL A 258 -30.16 3.64 10.03
C VAL A 258 -31.07 2.42 9.95
N LYS A 259 -30.52 1.20 9.97
CA LYS A 259 -31.31 -0.04 9.93
C LYS A 259 -32.11 -0.33 11.19
N LYS A 260 -31.89 0.41 12.29
CA LYS A 260 -32.74 0.30 13.49
C LYS A 260 -34.01 1.15 13.40
N GLN A 261 -34.11 2.06 12.43
CA GLN A 261 -35.20 3.04 12.30
C GLN A 261 -36.23 2.67 11.22
N GLN A 262 -36.08 1.52 10.57
CA GLN A 262 -37.00 0.95 9.58
C GLN A 262 -37.51 -0.41 10.08
#